data_AF-A0A950Z3N6-F1
#
_entry.id   AF-A0A950Z3N6-F1
#
_cell.length_a   1.000
_cell.length_b   1.000
_cell.length_c   1.000
_cell.angle_alpha   90.00
_cell.angle_beta   90.00
_cell.angle_gamma   90.00
#
_symmetry.space_group_name_H-M   'P 1'
#
loop_
_entity.id
_entity.type
_entity.pdbx_description
1 polymer ?
#
loop_
_entity_poly.entity_id
_entity_poly.type
_entity_poly.pdbx_seq_one_letter_code
_entity_poly.pdbx_strand_id
1 'polypeptide(L)'
;NRRRFRKREGTRASLFESLDRPALQPLPAQRYVMAEWKTVRANIDYHIEIDRHYYSVPYQLAGQQMDARYTATSVELFHNGKRVALHARSSAAYRHTTIHEHMPKSHLGALRVDCLGILRLAKTYSNERLEA
;
A
#
# COMPACT_ATOMS: atom_id res chain seq x y z
N ASN A 1 39.39 8.86 -12.58
CA ASN A 1 39.72 9.83 -11.50
C ASN A 1 41.21 10.18 -11.33
N ARG A 2 42.17 9.37 -11.79
CA ARG A 2 43.61 9.61 -11.58
C ARG A 2 44.32 10.45 -12.65
N ARG A 3 43.60 10.93 -13.68
CA ARG A 3 44.17 11.79 -14.72
C ARG A 3 44.50 13.16 -14.12
N ARG A 4 45.69 13.69 -14.42
CA ARG A 4 46.11 15.04 -14.03
C ARG A 4 45.22 16.10 -14.68
N PHE A 5 44.95 17.17 -13.96
CA PHE A 5 44.26 18.31 -14.55
C PHE A 5 45.15 19.02 -15.58
N ARG A 6 44.51 19.68 -16.55
CA ARG A 6 45.20 20.43 -17.61
C ARG A 6 45.68 21.82 -17.17
N LYS A 7 45.01 22.44 -16.20
CA LYS A 7 45.22 23.85 -15.79
C LYS A 7 45.48 24.03 -14.28
N ARG A 8 45.68 22.95 -13.53
CA ARG A 8 45.97 22.98 -12.09
C ARG A 8 46.68 21.70 -11.67
N GLU A 9 47.25 21.72 -10.48
CA GLU A 9 47.90 20.54 -9.93
C GLU A 9 46.90 19.52 -9.37
N GLY A 10 47.36 18.28 -9.23
CA GLY A 10 46.56 17.17 -8.71
C GLY A 10 45.65 16.49 -9.73
N THR A 11 44.71 15.70 -9.21
CA THR A 11 43.78 14.86 -9.96
C THR A 11 42.38 14.94 -9.33
N ARG A 12 41.35 14.41 -10.00
CA ARG A 12 40.01 14.30 -9.39
C ARG A 12 40.03 13.45 -8.11
N ALA A 13 40.90 12.45 -8.05
CA ALA A 13 41.06 11.62 -6.85
C ALA A 13 41.68 12.39 -5.68
N SER A 14 42.71 13.22 -5.92
CA SER A 14 43.34 13.99 -4.83
C SER A 14 42.41 15.05 -4.25
N LEU A 15 41.59 15.69 -5.10
CA LEU A 15 40.56 16.62 -4.63
C LEU A 15 39.48 15.94 -3.80
N PHE A 16 39.04 14.75 -4.22
CA PHE A 16 38.08 13.97 -3.46
C PHE A 16 38.60 13.64 -2.06
N GLU A 17 39.85 13.19 -1.96
CA GLU A 17 40.47 12.89 -0.67
C GLU A 17 40.60 14.12 0.23
N SER A 18 40.97 15.28 -0.32
CA SER A 18 41.20 16.48 0.48
C SER A 18 39.92 17.24 0.86
N LEU A 19 38.88 17.21 0.03
CA LEU A 19 37.68 18.03 0.20
C LEU A 19 36.44 17.19 0.53
N ASP A 20 36.12 16.24 -0.34
CA ASP A 20 34.87 15.50 -0.25
C ASP A 20 34.91 14.48 0.90
N ARG A 21 35.96 13.64 0.96
CA ARG A 21 36.08 12.55 1.94
C ARG A 21 35.92 12.99 3.41
N PRO A 22 36.54 14.08 3.91
CA PRO A 22 36.32 14.51 5.30
C PRO A 22 34.91 15.09 5.55
N ALA A 23 34.20 15.53 4.51
CA ALA A 23 32.84 16.05 4.63
C ALA A 23 31.75 14.97 4.45
N LEU A 24 32.11 13.81 3.90
CA LEU A 24 31.17 12.71 3.67
C LEU A 24 30.76 12.02 4.97
N GLN A 25 29.47 11.79 5.10
CA GLN A 25 28.90 10.90 6.11
C GLN A 25 29.11 9.43 5.73
N PRO A 26 29.11 8.51 6.72
CA PRO A 26 29.15 7.09 6.42
C PRO A 26 27.99 6.70 5.51
N LEU A 27 28.23 5.71 4.64
CA LEU A 27 27.19 5.18 3.76
C LEU A 27 26.02 4.66 4.63
N PRO A 28 24.78 5.12 4.40
CA PRO A 28 23.63 4.62 5.15
C PRO A 28 23.52 3.09 5.03
N ALA A 29 23.21 2.43 6.14
CA ALA A 29 23.07 0.98 6.17
C ALA A 29 21.91 0.48 5.30
N GLN A 30 20.83 1.27 5.22
CA GLN A 30 19.72 0.99 4.31
C GLN A 30 19.92 1.65 2.96
N ARG A 31 19.68 0.88 1.89
CA ARG A 31 19.63 1.41 0.52
C ARG A 31 18.47 2.40 0.40
N TYR A 32 18.67 3.42 -0.43
CA TYR A 32 17.58 4.32 -0.83
C TYR A 32 16.47 3.52 -1.54
N VAL A 33 15.22 3.71 -1.10
CA VAL A 33 14.03 3.09 -1.70
C VAL A 33 13.27 4.18 -2.44
N MET A 34 13.12 4.00 -3.75
CA MET A 34 12.31 4.91 -4.57
C MET A 34 10.84 4.77 -4.19
N ALA A 35 10.19 5.91 -3.94
CA ALA A 35 8.78 6.00 -3.64
C ALA A 35 8.11 6.94 -4.63
N GLU A 36 6.95 6.54 -5.11
CA GLU A 36 6.09 7.33 -5.99
C GLU A 36 4.89 7.85 -5.21
N TRP A 37 4.40 9.03 -5.61
CA TRP A 37 3.22 9.65 -5.03
C TRP A 37 2.13 9.75 -6.08
N LYS A 38 0.91 9.41 -5.69
CA LYS A 38 -0.28 9.51 -6.54
C LYS A 38 -1.47 9.96 -5.70
N THR A 39 -2.14 11.02 -6.12
CA THR A 39 -3.42 11.38 -5.52
C THR A 39 -4.51 10.45 -6.04
N VAL A 40 -5.25 9.82 -5.14
CA VAL A 40 -6.29 8.83 -5.42
C VAL A 40 -7.58 9.20 -4.71
N ARG A 41 -8.69 8.67 -5.18
CA ARG A 41 -10.00 8.80 -4.53
C ARG A 41 -10.51 7.42 -4.17
N ALA A 42 -10.96 7.25 -2.93
CA ALA A 42 -11.57 6.00 -2.50
C ALA A 42 -12.91 5.81 -3.20
N ASN A 43 -13.10 4.63 -3.78
CA ASN A 43 -14.38 4.21 -4.34
C ASN A 43 -15.41 3.99 -3.23
N ILE A 44 -16.67 3.83 -3.63
CA ILE A 44 -17.80 3.59 -2.71
C ILE A 44 -17.66 2.27 -1.93
N ASP A 45 -16.94 1.31 -2.52
CA ASP A 45 -16.58 0.03 -1.91
C ASP A 45 -15.31 0.13 -1.05
N TYR A 46 -14.92 1.34 -0.62
CA TYR A 46 -13.78 1.62 0.26
C TYR A 46 -12.43 1.06 -0.25
N HIS A 47 -12.24 0.99 -1.57
CA HIS A 47 -10.96 0.65 -2.19
C HIS A 47 -10.37 1.78 -3.04
N ILE A 48 -9.04 1.81 -3.16
CA ILE A 48 -8.28 2.65 -4.09
C ILE A 48 -7.47 1.78 -5.05
N GLU A 49 -7.23 2.27 -6.26
CA GLU A 49 -6.44 1.54 -7.27
C GLU A 49 -5.02 2.09 -7.41
N ILE A 50 -4.03 1.22 -7.16
CA ILE A 50 -2.62 1.42 -7.48
C ILE A 50 -2.17 0.27 -8.39
N ASP A 51 -1.66 0.61 -9.57
CA ASP A 51 -1.16 -0.34 -10.58
C ASP A 51 -2.11 -1.51 -10.89
N ARG A 52 -3.40 -1.19 -11.12
CA ARG A 52 -4.46 -2.18 -11.37
C ARG A 52 -4.70 -3.12 -10.20
N HIS A 53 -4.21 -2.85 -9.00
CA HIS A 53 -4.52 -3.58 -7.78
C HIS A 53 -5.30 -2.70 -6.81
N TYR A 54 -6.27 -3.29 -6.13
CA TYR A 54 -7.18 -2.59 -5.23
C TYR A 54 -6.76 -2.76 -3.78
N TYR A 55 -6.58 -1.65 -3.07
CA TYR A 55 -6.22 -1.64 -1.65
C TYR A 55 -7.34 -1.00 -0.85
N SER A 56 -7.73 -1.65 0.24
CA SER A 56 -8.78 -1.10 1.11
C SER A 56 -8.32 0.14 1.88
N VAL A 57 -9.27 1.01 2.17
CA VAL A 57 -9.15 2.14 3.09
C VAL A 57 -10.23 2.04 4.18
N PRO A 58 -10.04 2.65 5.36
CA PRO A 58 -11.11 2.73 6.36
C PRO A 58 -12.40 3.24 5.73
N TYR A 59 -13.52 2.53 5.93
CA TYR A 59 -14.79 2.82 5.25
C TYR A 59 -15.30 4.25 5.45
N GLN A 60 -14.91 4.91 6.55
CA GLN A 60 -15.25 6.32 6.80
C GLN A 60 -14.67 7.28 5.75
N LEU A 61 -13.65 6.84 5.00
CA LEU A 61 -12.97 7.61 3.96
C LEU A 61 -13.46 7.26 2.56
N ALA A 62 -14.52 6.44 2.42
CA ALA A 62 -15.12 6.17 1.12
C ALA A 62 -15.55 7.48 0.43
N GLY A 63 -15.21 7.63 -0.84
CA GLY A 63 -15.48 8.85 -1.62
C GLY A 63 -14.52 10.02 -1.37
N GLN A 64 -13.61 9.93 -0.40
CA GLN A 64 -12.65 10.98 -0.08
C GLN A 64 -11.38 10.89 -0.95
N GLN A 65 -10.75 12.03 -1.20
CA GLN A 65 -9.46 12.14 -1.87
C GLN A 65 -8.33 11.98 -0.85
N MET A 66 -7.25 11.29 -1.24
CA MET A 66 -6.10 11.00 -0.40
C MET A 66 -4.84 10.84 -1.25
N ASP A 67 -3.68 10.87 -0.60
CA ASP A 67 -2.40 10.65 -1.26
C ASP A 67 -1.89 9.25 -0.98
N ALA A 68 -1.53 8.53 -2.04
CA ALA A 68 -0.89 7.24 -1.96
C ALA A 68 0.60 7.40 -2.21
N ARG A 69 1.42 6.95 -1.25
CA ARG A 69 2.86 6.77 -1.40
C ARG A 69 3.14 5.29 -1.57
N TYR A 70 3.73 4.87 -2.67
CA TYR A 70 4.02 3.46 -2.91
C TYR A 70 5.47 3.24 -3.34
N THR A 71 6.02 2.14 -2.88
CA THR A 71 7.38 1.68 -3.19
C THR A 71 7.30 0.36 -3.95
N ALA A 72 8.43 -0.28 -4.25
CA ALA A 72 8.44 -1.62 -4.81
C ALA A 72 7.70 -2.66 -3.95
N THR A 73 7.59 -2.45 -2.63
CA THR A 73 7.08 -3.46 -1.69
C THR A 73 5.88 -3.02 -0.86
N SER A 74 5.57 -1.73 -0.80
CA SER A 74 4.51 -1.21 0.07
C SER A 74 3.65 -0.14 -0.60
N VAL A 75 2.41 -0.02 -0.11
CA VAL A 75 1.47 1.06 -0.44
C VAL A 75 1.02 1.69 0.86
N GLU A 76 1.31 2.97 1.05
CA GLU A 76 0.90 3.78 2.19
C GLU A 76 -0.11 4.82 1.74
N LEU A 77 -1.18 5.00 2.52
CA LEU A 77 -2.25 5.94 2.20
C LEU A 77 -2.30 7.04 3.26
N PHE A 78 -2.40 8.29 2.82
CA PHE A 78 -2.37 9.49 3.64
C PHE A 78 -3.61 10.33 3.39
N HIS A 79 -4.32 10.68 4.45
CA HIS A 79 -5.44 11.61 4.40
C HIS A 79 -5.14 12.78 5.33
N ASN A 80 -5.16 14.01 4.80
CA ASN A 80 -4.81 15.24 5.53
C ASN A 80 -3.45 15.16 6.24
N GLY A 81 -2.44 14.60 5.55
CA GLY A 81 -1.07 14.46 6.09
C GLY A 81 -0.88 13.34 7.12
N LYS A 82 -1.96 12.62 7.51
CA LYS A 82 -1.88 11.47 8.44
C LYS A 82 -1.96 10.16 7.67
N ARG A 83 -1.06 9.21 7.98
CA ARG A 83 -1.13 7.86 7.42
C ARG A 83 -2.36 7.13 7.98
N VAL A 84 -3.21 6.65 7.09
CA VAL A 84 -4.46 5.95 7.41
C VAL A 84 -4.40 4.46 7.12
N ALA A 85 -3.54 4.02 6.20
CA ALA A 85 -3.35 2.62 5.88
C ALA A 85 -1.93 2.32 5.38
N LEU A 86 -1.51 1.07 5.56
CA LEU A 86 -0.27 0.50 5.03
C LEU A 86 -0.57 -0.92 4.53
N HIS A 87 -0.18 -1.21 3.29
CA HIS A 87 -0.34 -2.51 2.65
C HIS A 87 1.00 -3.00 2.09
N ALA A 88 1.15 -4.31 2.01
CA ALA A 88 2.16 -4.90 1.12
C ALA A 88 1.71 -4.72 -0.33
N ARG A 89 2.61 -4.27 -1.21
CA ARG A 89 2.31 -4.10 -2.63
C ARG A 89 2.21 -5.48 -3.30
N SER A 90 1.12 -5.69 -4.04
CA SER A 90 0.87 -6.88 -4.84
C SER A 90 1.01 -6.55 -6.33
N SER A 91 1.58 -7.49 -7.09
CA SER A 91 1.66 -7.43 -8.55
C SER A 91 0.46 -8.09 -9.24
N ALA A 92 -0.46 -8.69 -8.47
CA ALA A 92 -1.62 -9.36 -9.03
C ALA A 92 -2.67 -8.35 -9.51
N ALA A 93 -2.78 -8.16 -10.82
CA ALA A 93 -3.75 -7.25 -11.41
C ALA A 93 -5.21 -7.68 -11.11
N TYR A 94 -6.07 -6.69 -10.91
CA TYR A 94 -7.50 -6.78 -10.66
C TYR A 94 -7.87 -7.63 -9.43
N ARG A 95 -6.98 -7.67 -8.43
CA ARG A 95 -7.21 -8.31 -7.13
C ARG A 95 -7.30 -7.26 -6.03
N HIS A 96 -7.82 -7.70 -4.88
CA HIS A 96 -8.01 -6.87 -3.70
C HIS A 96 -7.08 -7.31 -2.56
N THR A 97 -6.43 -6.35 -1.93
CA THR A 97 -5.79 -6.48 -0.63
C THR A 97 -6.63 -5.71 0.38
N THR A 98 -7.37 -6.45 1.19
CA THR A 98 -8.34 -5.89 2.14
C THR A 98 -7.90 -6.15 3.57
N ILE A 99 -7.79 -5.09 4.37
CA ILE A 99 -7.57 -5.17 5.81
C ILE A 99 -8.94 -5.23 6.48
N HIS A 100 -9.14 -6.22 7.35
CA HIS A 100 -10.44 -6.46 7.96
C HIS A 100 -10.95 -5.27 8.78
N GLU A 101 -10.05 -4.57 9.46
CA GLU A 101 -10.35 -3.36 10.26
C GLU A 101 -10.89 -2.19 9.44
N HIS A 102 -10.69 -2.20 8.11
CA HIS A 102 -11.22 -1.16 7.24
C HIS A 102 -12.71 -1.34 6.94
N MET A 103 -13.26 -2.54 7.12
CA MET A 103 -14.65 -2.83 6.80
C MET A 103 -15.60 -2.28 7.90
N PRO A 104 -16.80 -1.81 7.53
CA PRO A 104 -17.83 -1.44 8.49
C PRO A 104 -18.36 -2.68 9.23
N LYS A 105 -18.76 -2.52 10.50
CA LYS A 105 -19.23 -3.61 11.37
C LYS A 105 -20.37 -4.44 10.77
N SER A 106 -21.25 -3.82 9.98
CA SER A 106 -22.34 -4.49 9.27
C SER A 106 -21.85 -5.50 8.22
N HIS A 107 -20.70 -5.25 7.58
CA HIS A 107 -20.10 -6.17 6.61
C HIS A 107 -19.26 -7.27 7.27
N LEU A 108 -18.76 -7.04 8.50
CA LEU A 108 -18.03 -8.06 9.26
C LEU A 108 -18.90 -9.30 9.55
N GLY A 109 -20.19 -9.08 9.83
CA GLY A 109 -21.15 -10.17 10.09
C GLY A 109 -21.47 -11.04 8.88
N ALA A 110 -21.37 -10.48 7.66
CA ALA A 110 -21.66 -11.19 6.42
C ALA A 110 -20.54 -12.14 5.96
N LEU A 111 -19.32 -11.98 6.48
CA LEU A 111 -18.19 -12.90 6.21
C LEU A 111 -18.27 -14.21 7.01
N ARG A 112 -19.20 -14.31 7.96
CA ARG A 112 -19.53 -15.54 8.68
C ARG A 112 -20.79 -16.20 8.11
N VAL A 113 -20.84 -16.41 6.79
CA VAL A 113 -21.65 -17.51 6.25
C VAL A 113 -20.77 -18.75 6.27
N ASP A 114 -20.89 -19.53 7.34
CA ASP A 114 -20.50 -20.92 7.28
C ASP A 114 -21.34 -21.61 6.20
N CYS A 115 -20.75 -22.49 5.38
CA CYS A 115 -21.53 -23.28 4.41
C CYS A 115 -22.67 -24.08 5.09
N LEU A 116 -22.53 -24.35 6.41
CA LEU A 116 -23.56 -24.92 7.26
C LEU A 116 -24.81 -24.03 7.42
N GLY A 117 -24.67 -22.70 7.37
CA GLY A 117 -25.79 -21.75 7.49
C GLY A 117 -26.77 -21.85 6.33
N ILE A 118 -26.28 -22.02 5.10
CA ILE A 118 -27.13 -22.20 3.90
C ILE A 118 -27.91 -23.52 3.99
N LEU A 119 -27.27 -24.61 4.45
CA LEU A 119 -27.91 -25.92 4.60
C LEU A 119 -28.98 -25.94 5.71
N ARG A 120 -28.82 -25.15 6.78
CA ARG A 120 -29.85 -25.00 7.82
C ARG A 120 -31.08 -24.26 7.32
N LEU A 121 -30.89 -23.20 6.53
CA LEU A 121 -31.97 -22.43 5.92
C LEU A 121 -32.75 -23.27 4.88
N ALA A 122 -32.08 -24.14 4.13
CA ALA A 122 -32.74 -25.05 3.20
C ALA A 122 -33.65 -26.08 3.90
N LYS A 123 -33.31 -26.52 5.11
CA LYS A 123 -34.12 -27.49 5.89
C LYS A 123 -35.36 -26.86 6.54
N THR A 124 -35.32 -25.58 6.88
CA THR A 124 -36.50 -24.88 7.42
C THR A 124 -37.56 -24.67 6.34
N TYR A 125 -37.15 -24.33 5.12
CA TYR A 125 -38.08 -24.14 3.98
C TYR A 125 -38.65 -25.44 3.40
N SER A 126 -38.01 -26.59 3.62
CA SER A 126 -38.55 -27.88 3.15
C SER A 126 -39.54 -28.52 4.12
N ASN A 127 -39.51 -28.19 5.41
CA ASN A 127 -40.43 -28.73 6.41
C ASN A 127 -41.81 -28.03 6.41
N GLU A 128 -41.87 -26.75 6.03
CA GLU A 128 -43.14 -26.00 5.92
C GLU A 128 -44.00 -26.42 4.70
N ARG A 129 -43.47 -27.24 3.79
CA ARG A 129 -44.19 -27.68 2.58
C ARG A 129 -44.84 -29.07 2.70
N LEU A 130 -44.76 -29.71 3.85
CA LEU A 130 -45.40 -31.00 4.15
C LEU A 130 -46.58 -30.89 5.14
N GLU A 131 -46.86 -29.70 5.67
CA GLU A 131 -47.94 -29.43 6.64
C GLU A 131 -48.99 -28.42 6.09
N ALA A 132 -49.14 -28.35 4.75
CA ALA A 132 -50.19 -27.59 4.06
C ALA A 132 -50.85 -28.47 3.00
#